data_AF-A0A133YIM5-F1
#
_entry.id   AF-A0A133YIM5-F1
#
_cell.length_a   1.000
_cell.length_b   1.000
_cell.length_c   1.000
_cell.angle_alpha   90.00
_cell.angle_beta   90.00
_cell.angle_gamma   90.00
#
_symmetry.space_group_name_H-M   'P 1'
#
loop_
_entity.id
_entity.type
_entity.pdbx_description
1 polymer ?
#
loop_
_entity_poly.entity_id
_entity_poly.type
_entity_poly.pdbx_seq_one_letter_code
_entity_poly.pdbx_strand_id
1 'polypeptide(L)'
;MEQKTQDERRREMEAEIAANEAMEKQSRQRLIRNLIITALIFVVGIGGYLALRPNKEPEVYYKDGDIDYIRQADKLRRTTNFKSVQEFRGGYAIVSDGNKYGVVDVKGNIVCPVKYDAIESNYSEHYPDLCQVKLSNKLGLVDKEGKEVVKPIYDDMGPVSNSMIQVSQGDEQFYINLEGKRMD
;
A
#
# COMPACT_ATOMS: atom_id res chain seq x y z
N MET A 1 -34.02 68.92 -40.35
CA MET A 1 -32.93 68.93 -39.37
C MET A 1 -33.22 67.95 -38.22
N GLU A 2 -34.46 67.89 -37.71
CA GLU A 2 -34.87 67.01 -36.60
C GLU A 2 -34.70 65.49 -36.83
N GLN A 3 -34.99 64.96 -38.03
CA GLN A 3 -34.81 63.52 -38.33
C GLN A 3 -33.34 63.08 -38.23
N LYS A 4 -32.41 63.92 -38.70
CA LYS A 4 -30.97 63.63 -38.63
C LYS A 4 -30.49 63.53 -37.17
N THR A 5 -31.07 64.35 -36.29
CA THR A 5 -30.78 64.35 -34.85
C THR A 5 -31.43 63.15 -34.12
N GLN A 6 -32.59 62.66 -34.58
CA GLN A 6 -33.19 61.44 -34.03
C GLN A 6 -32.42 60.18 -34.42
N ASP A 7 -31.94 60.09 -35.67
CA ASP A 7 -31.13 58.97 -36.13
C ASP A 7 -29.76 58.91 -35.42
N GLU A 8 -29.15 60.06 -35.17
CA GLU A 8 -27.91 60.17 -34.38
C GLU A 8 -28.12 59.67 -32.94
N ARG A 9 -29.17 60.15 -32.24
CA ARG A 9 -29.51 59.68 -30.89
C ARG A 9 -29.83 58.18 -30.84
N ARG A 10 -30.47 57.65 -31.88
CA ARG A 10 -30.76 56.21 -31.98
C ARG A 10 -29.48 55.39 -32.12
N ARG A 11 -28.52 55.83 -32.95
CA ARG A 11 -27.23 55.16 -33.12
C ARG A 11 -26.39 55.21 -31.85
N GLU A 12 -26.41 56.33 -31.13
CA GLU A 12 -25.74 56.46 -29.83
C GLU A 12 -26.34 55.49 -28.80
N MET A 13 -27.67 55.43 -28.71
CA MET A 13 -28.36 54.50 -27.82
C MET A 13 -28.09 53.03 -28.18
N GLU A 14 -28.09 52.68 -29.47
CA GLU A 14 -27.77 51.32 -29.94
C GLU A 14 -26.30 50.95 -29.64
N ALA A 15 -25.36 51.89 -29.77
CA ALA A 15 -23.96 51.69 -29.43
C ALA A 15 -23.75 51.51 -27.91
N GLU A 16 -24.48 52.26 -27.08
CA GLU A 16 -24.44 52.13 -25.62
C GLU A 16 -24.99 50.79 -25.15
N ILE A 17 -26.13 50.34 -25.71
CA ILE A 17 -26.69 49.01 -25.41
C ILE A 17 -25.69 47.91 -25.81
N ALA A 18 -25.13 47.97 -27.01
CA ALA A 18 -24.14 46.99 -27.46
C ALA A 18 -22.88 46.97 -26.58
N ALA A 19 -22.42 48.13 -26.12
CA ALA A 19 -21.29 48.25 -25.20
C ALA A 19 -21.60 47.63 -23.83
N ASN A 20 -22.81 47.87 -23.29
CA ASN A 20 -23.27 47.29 -22.03
C ASN A 20 -23.42 45.75 -22.12
N GLU A 21 -24.01 45.24 -23.20
CA GLU A 21 -24.11 43.79 -23.46
C GLU A 21 -22.73 43.13 -23.61
N ALA A 22 -21.81 43.78 -24.31
CA ALA A 22 -20.43 43.28 -24.46
C ALA A 22 -19.68 43.27 -23.13
N MET A 23 -19.86 44.31 -22.30
CA MET A 23 -19.27 44.42 -20.96
C MET A 23 -19.83 43.34 -20.01
N GLU A 24 -21.13 43.10 -20.04
CA GLU A 24 -21.78 42.05 -19.23
C GLU A 24 -21.31 40.66 -19.69
N LYS A 25 -21.25 40.41 -20.99
CA LYS A 25 -20.72 39.16 -21.57
C LYS A 25 -19.25 38.94 -21.19
N GLN A 26 -18.43 39.99 -21.24
CA GLN A 26 -17.03 39.91 -20.83
C GLN A 26 -16.90 39.66 -19.32
N SER A 27 -17.74 40.29 -18.50
CA SER A 27 -17.75 40.09 -17.04
C SER A 27 -18.16 38.66 -16.68
N ARG A 28 -19.22 38.13 -17.32
CA ARG A 28 -19.64 36.73 -17.17
C ARG A 28 -18.56 35.74 -17.61
N GLN A 29 -17.87 36.01 -18.73
CA GLN A 29 -16.74 35.17 -19.18
C GLN A 29 -15.57 35.18 -18.19
N ARG A 30 -15.23 36.34 -17.62
CA ARG A 30 -14.19 36.45 -16.57
C ARG A 30 -14.59 35.67 -15.32
N LEU A 31 -15.84 35.77 -14.88
CA LEU A 31 -16.35 35.03 -13.73
C LEU A 31 -16.30 33.52 -13.96
N ILE A 32 -16.79 33.03 -15.11
CA ILE A 32 -16.75 31.60 -15.46
C ILE A 32 -15.31 31.10 -15.53
N ARG A 33 -14.40 31.85 -16.18
CA ARG A 33 -12.98 31.49 -16.25
C ARG A 33 -12.35 31.38 -14.87
N ASN A 34 -12.59 32.35 -13.98
CA ASN A 34 -12.05 32.33 -12.63
C ASN A 34 -12.63 31.17 -11.80
N LEU A 35 -13.92 30.86 -11.99
CA LEU A 35 -14.56 29.70 -11.37
C LEU A 35 -13.92 28.38 -11.83
N ILE A 36 -13.63 28.25 -13.13
CA ILE A 36 -12.95 27.07 -13.68
C ILE A 36 -11.53 26.96 -13.13
N ILE A 37 -10.76 28.06 -13.11
CA ILE A 37 -9.39 28.06 -12.57
C ILE A 37 -9.38 27.68 -11.09
N THR A 38 -10.29 28.25 -10.29
CA THR A 38 -10.39 27.91 -8.86
C THR A 38 -10.79 26.45 -8.67
N ALA A 39 -11.78 25.94 -9.42
CA ALA A 39 -12.15 24.52 -9.39
C ALA A 39 -10.95 23.61 -9.76
N LEU A 40 -10.15 23.98 -10.77
CA LEU A 40 -8.95 23.23 -11.14
C LEU A 40 -7.90 23.23 -10.03
N ILE A 41 -7.68 24.36 -9.34
CA ILE A 41 -6.77 24.44 -8.19
C ILE A 41 -7.24 23.51 -7.06
N PHE A 42 -8.55 23.47 -6.76
CA PHE A 42 -9.10 22.55 -5.76
C PHE A 42 -8.94 21.08 -6.19
N VAL A 43 -9.19 20.74 -7.45
CA VAL A 43 -9.03 19.36 -7.95
C VAL A 43 -7.58 18.90 -7.87
N VAL A 44 -6.63 19.73 -8.31
CA VAL A 44 -5.20 19.42 -8.24
C VAL A 44 -4.72 19.39 -6.79
N GLY A 45 -5.18 20.33 -5.95
CA GLY A 45 -4.84 20.39 -4.53
C GLY A 45 -5.36 19.19 -3.75
N ILE A 46 -6.62 18.79 -3.95
CA ILE A 46 -7.22 17.60 -3.33
C ILE A 46 -6.54 16.33 -3.87
N GLY A 47 -6.32 16.22 -5.18
CA GLY A 47 -5.65 15.07 -5.79
C GLY A 47 -4.22 14.91 -5.28
N GLY A 48 -3.45 16.00 -5.26
CA GLY A 48 -2.10 16.04 -4.69
C GLY A 48 -2.10 15.72 -3.20
N TYR A 49 -3.03 16.28 -2.43
CA TYR A 49 -3.18 15.98 -1.00
C TYR A 49 -3.49 14.51 -0.74
N LEU A 50 -4.38 13.90 -1.52
CA LEU A 50 -4.71 12.48 -1.41
C LEU A 50 -3.55 11.58 -1.83
N ALA A 51 -2.81 11.94 -2.89
CA ALA A 51 -1.64 11.19 -3.37
C ALA A 51 -0.43 11.29 -2.42
N LEU A 52 -0.27 12.42 -1.73
CA LEU A 52 0.78 12.66 -0.75
C LEU A 52 0.38 12.29 0.67
N ARG A 53 -0.82 11.71 0.89
CA ARG A 53 -1.16 11.17 2.21
C ARG A 53 -0.11 10.10 2.56
N PRO A 54 0.60 10.24 3.69
CA PRO A 54 1.49 9.19 4.12
C PRO A 54 0.67 7.92 4.24
N ASN A 55 1.15 6.84 3.59
CA ASN A 55 0.53 5.53 3.68
C ASN A 55 0.67 5.08 5.14
N LYS A 56 -0.32 5.44 5.96
CA LYS A 56 -0.33 5.07 7.38
C LYS A 56 -0.30 3.55 7.44
N GLU A 57 0.54 3.04 8.33
CA GLU A 57 0.55 1.61 8.63
C GLU A 57 -0.88 1.16 8.94
N PRO A 58 -1.27 -0.03 8.48
CA PRO A 58 -2.64 -0.48 8.64
C PRO A 58 -3.04 -0.57 10.11
N GLU A 59 -4.19 0.00 10.45
CA GLU A 59 -4.77 -0.11 11.80
C GLU A 59 -5.47 -1.46 11.93
N VAL A 60 -5.14 -2.22 12.97
CA VAL A 60 -5.73 -3.53 13.26
C VAL A 60 -6.80 -3.39 14.33
N TYR A 61 -7.99 -3.92 14.06
CA TYR A 61 -9.13 -3.93 14.97
C TYR A 61 -9.47 -5.35 15.39
N TYR A 62 -9.67 -5.56 16.68
CA TYR A 62 -9.98 -6.87 17.27
C TYR A 62 -11.43 -6.95 17.72
N LYS A 63 -12.05 -8.13 17.57
CA LYS A 63 -13.37 -8.47 18.10
C LYS A 63 -13.36 -9.88 18.67
N ASP A 64 -13.82 -10.03 19.91
CA ASP A 64 -13.86 -11.32 20.61
C ASP A 64 -12.50 -12.04 20.74
N GLY A 65 -11.40 -11.29 20.67
CA GLY A 65 -10.03 -11.80 20.71
C GLY A 65 -9.43 -12.14 19.33
N ASP A 66 -10.24 -12.15 18.28
CA ASP A 66 -9.81 -12.36 16.90
C ASP A 66 -9.64 -11.04 16.16
N ILE A 67 -8.90 -11.05 15.06
CA ILE A 67 -8.80 -9.88 14.16
C ILE A 67 -10.11 -9.75 13.40
N ASP A 68 -10.78 -8.61 13.54
CA ASP A 68 -12.02 -8.31 12.80
C ASP A 68 -11.70 -7.59 11.48
N TYR A 69 -10.91 -6.52 11.55
CA TYR A 69 -10.58 -5.69 10.39
C TYR A 69 -9.15 -5.18 10.39
N ILE A 70 -8.55 -5.17 9.19
CA ILE A 70 -7.35 -4.39 8.91
C ILE A 70 -7.80 -3.19 8.06
N ARG A 71 -7.59 -1.97 8.59
CA ARG A 71 -7.89 -0.72 7.88
C ARG A 71 -6.61 -0.18 7.26
N GLN A 72 -6.55 -0.19 5.93
CA GLN A 72 -5.57 0.57 5.16
C GLN A 72 -6.31 1.66 4.38
N ALA A 73 -6.04 2.94 4.69
CA ALA A 73 -6.82 4.09 4.22
C ALA A 73 -8.32 4.00 4.61
N ASP A 74 -9.26 4.32 3.71
CA ASP A 74 -10.70 4.32 3.99
C ASP A 74 -11.40 2.99 3.63
N LYS A 75 -10.63 1.91 3.45
CA LYS A 75 -11.17 0.58 3.14
C LYS A 75 -10.97 -0.37 4.31
N LEU A 76 -12.09 -0.83 4.88
CA LEU A 76 -12.15 -1.92 5.85
C LEU A 76 -12.14 -3.26 5.08
N ARG A 77 -11.21 -4.15 5.42
CA ARG A 77 -11.19 -5.52 4.89
C ARG A 77 -11.24 -6.50 6.05
N ARG A 78 -12.20 -7.41 5.97
CA ARG A 78 -12.36 -8.51 6.93
C ARG A 78 -11.27 -9.53 6.66
N THR A 79 -10.41 -9.77 7.64
CA THR A 79 -9.40 -10.82 7.53
C THR A 79 -9.95 -12.13 8.05
N THR A 80 -9.43 -13.24 7.52
CA THR A 80 -9.77 -14.60 7.93
C THR A 80 -9.53 -14.84 9.42
N ASN A 81 -10.16 -15.90 9.97
CA ASN A 81 -10.18 -16.38 11.37
C ASN A 81 -8.81 -16.52 12.06
N PHE A 82 -8.04 -15.44 12.18
CA PHE A 82 -6.77 -15.40 12.92
C PHE A 82 -7.04 -14.94 14.35
N LYS A 83 -6.43 -15.65 15.30
CA LYS A 83 -6.50 -15.34 16.73
C LYS A 83 -5.52 -14.25 17.15
N SER A 84 -4.46 -14.03 16.38
CA SER A 84 -3.51 -12.95 16.66
C SER A 84 -2.78 -12.49 15.40
N VAL A 85 -2.34 -11.23 15.43
CA VAL A 85 -1.43 -10.63 14.47
C VAL A 85 -0.37 -9.85 15.23
N GLN A 86 0.87 -10.01 14.80
CA GLN A 86 1.98 -9.22 15.31
C GLN A 86 1.99 -7.82 14.66
N GLU A 87 2.85 -6.94 15.16
CA GLU A 87 3.05 -5.63 14.57
C GLU A 87 3.46 -5.73 13.08
N PHE A 88 2.90 -4.85 12.26
CA PHE A 88 3.31 -4.76 10.87
C PHE A 88 4.74 -4.25 10.76
N ARG A 89 5.59 -4.95 10.00
CA ARG A 89 6.96 -4.55 9.69
C ARG A 89 7.20 -4.70 8.20
N GLY A 90 7.65 -3.63 7.55
CA GLY A 90 7.90 -3.65 6.10
C GLY A 90 6.66 -3.97 5.25
N GLY A 91 5.45 -3.75 5.77
CA GLY A 91 4.20 -4.05 5.08
C GLY A 91 3.67 -5.48 5.23
N TYR A 92 4.27 -6.26 6.12
CA TYR A 92 3.85 -7.63 6.43
C TYR A 92 3.62 -7.81 7.92
N ALA A 93 2.78 -8.77 8.30
CA ALA A 93 2.60 -9.16 9.68
C ALA A 93 2.48 -10.69 9.80
N ILE A 94 3.05 -11.23 10.88
CA ILE A 94 2.87 -12.63 11.24
C ILE A 94 1.50 -12.79 11.89
N VAL A 95 0.72 -13.77 11.42
CA VAL A 95 -0.60 -14.11 11.95
C VAL A 95 -0.59 -15.52 12.52
N SER A 96 -1.49 -15.78 13.48
CA SER A 96 -1.71 -17.13 14.02
C SER A 96 -3.18 -17.49 14.08
N ASP A 97 -3.51 -18.77 13.84
CA ASP A 97 -4.83 -19.37 14.13
C ASP A 97 -4.93 -19.95 15.56
N GLY A 98 -3.88 -19.76 16.36
CA GLY A 98 -3.71 -20.32 17.71
C GLY A 98 -2.83 -21.55 17.79
N ASN A 99 -2.58 -22.24 16.67
CA ASN A 99 -1.72 -23.43 16.61
C ASN A 99 -0.58 -23.27 15.61
N LYS A 100 -0.84 -22.61 14.48
CA LYS A 100 0.08 -22.41 13.38
C LYS A 100 0.26 -20.92 13.11
N TYR A 101 1.28 -20.62 12.32
CA TYR A 101 1.66 -19.28 11.92
C TYR A 101 1.71 -19.19 10.39
N GLY A 102 1.40 -17.99 9.90
CA GLY A 102 1.57 -17.57 8.51
C GLY A 102 1.89 -16.08 8.45
N VAL A 103 1.90 -15.52 7.24
CA VAL A 103 2.19 -14.10 7.01
C VAL A 103 1.11 -13.50 6.13
N VAL A 104 0.66 -12.31 6.48
CA VAL A 104 -0.26 -11.51 5.66
C VAL A 104 0.38 -10.20 5.22
N ASP A 105 -0.08 -9.68 4.08
CA ASP A 105 0.24 -8.33 3.65
C ASP A 105 -0.62 -7.28 4.39
N VAL A 106 -0.32 -5.99 4.21
CA VAL A 106 -1.12 -4.86 4.73
C VAL A 106 -2.60 -4.87 4.33
N LYS A 107 -2.98 -5.65 3.32
CA LYS A 107 -4.37 -5.78 2.86
C LYS A 107 -5.06 -6.99 3.51
N GLY A 108 -4.35 -7.76 4.34
CA GLY A 108 -4.81 -8.97 4.98
C GLY A 108 -4.82 -10.21 4.07
N ASN A 109 -4.21 -10.15 2.89
CA ASN A 109 -4.07 -11.31 2.04
C ASN A 109 -3.01 -12.25 2.63
N ILE A 110 -3.30 -13.54 2.63
CA ILE A 110 -2.33 -14.57 3.02
C ILE A 110 -1.21 -14.60 1.97
N VAL A 111 -0.02 -14.18 2.40
CA VAL A 111 1.22 -14.25 1.62
C VAL A 111 1.88 -15.60 1.87
N CYS A 112 2.05 -15.94 3.16
CA CYS A 112 2.60 -17.22 3.60
C CYS A 112 1.50 -18.03 4.30
N PRO A 113 1.16 -19.25 3.84
CA PRO A 113 0.08 -20.05 4.41
C PRO A 113 0.23 -20.27 5.93
N VAL A 114 -0.89 -20.28 6.65
CA VAL A 114 -0.91 -20.58 8.09
C VAL A 114 -0.75 -22.09 8.31
N LYS A 115 0.50 -22.55 8.25
CA LYS A 115 0.87 -23.96 8.39
C LYS A 115 2.12 -24.20 9.23
N TYR A 116 2.88 -23.15 9.52
CA TYR A 116 4.18 -23.27 10.20
C TYR A 116 4.02 -23.30 11.71
N ASP A 117 4.92 -24.01 12.38
CA ASP A 117 4.99 -24.08 13.85
C ASP A 117 5.59 -22.81 14.45
N ALA A 118 6.47 -22.14 13.71
CA ALA A 118 7.06 -20.86 14.06
C ALA A 118 7.51 -20.11 12.80
N ILE A 119 7.53 -18.78 12.88
CA ILE A 119 8.07 -17.89 11.85
C ILE A 119 8.93 -16.83 12.57
N GLU A 120 10.16 -16.63 12.10
CA GLU A 120 11.07 -15.57 12.55
C GLU A 120 11.36 -14.62 11.37
N SER A 121 10.93 -13.36 11.51
CA SER A 121 11.05 -12.33 10.45
C SER A 121 12.41 -11.64 10.39
N ASN A 122 13.27 -11.83 11.39
CA ASN A 122 14.57 -11.17 11.55
C ASN A 122 15.75 -12.15 11.43
N TYR A 123 15.62 -13.15 10.55
CA TYR A 123 16.64 -14.18 10.36
C TYR A 123 17.99 -13.61 9.89
N SER A 124 17.98 -12.54 9.07
CA SER A 124 19.20 -11.83 8.68
C SER A 124 18.95 -10.35 8.44
N GLU A 125 19.79 -9.49 9.02
CA GLU A 125 19.77 -8.05 8.79
C GLU A 125 20.07 -7.67 7.34
N HIS A 126 20.83 -8.51 6.62
CA HIS A 126 21.19 -8.27 5.23
C HIS A 126 20.15 -8.78 4.23
N TYR A 127 19.22 -9.63 4.68
CA TYR A 127 18.16 -10.21 3.86
C TYR A 127 16.80 -10.02 4.53
N PRO A 128 16.30 -8.77 4.64
CA PRO A 128 15.05 -8.45 5.32
C PRO A 128 13.81 -9.06 4.65
N ASP A 129 13.95 -9.50 3.40
CA ASP A 129 12.89 -10.18 2.63
C ASP A 129 12.83 -11.70 2.90
N LEU A 130 13.72 -12.24 3.74
CA LEU A 130 13.76 -13.66 4.10
C LEU A 130 13.30 -13.90 5.54
N CYS A 131 12.35 -14.81 5.71
CA CYS A 131 11.91 -15.27 7.02
C CYS A 131 12.33 -16.73 7.24
N GLN A 132 12.81 -17.05 8.44
CA GLN A 132 12.97 -18.43 8.85
C GLN A 132 11.63 -19.01 9.26
N VAL A 133 11.36 -20.23 8.82
CA VAL A 133 10.12 -20.94 9.15
C VAL A 133 10.45 -22.29 9.74
N LYS A 134 9.63 -22.73 10.70
CA LYS A 134 9.69 -24.06 11.30
C LYS A 134 8.44 -24.85 10.91
N LEU A 135 8.62 -26.06 10.41
CA LEU A 135 7.53 -26.99 10.11
C LEU A 135 7.93 -28.41 10.52
N SER A 136 7.15 -29.03 11.40
CA SER A 136 7.40 -30.40 11.89
C SER A 136 8.82 -30.58 12.43
N ASN A 137 9.29 -29.63 13.23
CA ASN A 137 10.67 -29.55 13.77
C ASN A 137 11.80 -29.37 12.75
N LYS A 138 11.48 -29.05 11.49
CA LYS A 138 12.49 -28.72 10.47
C LYS A 138 12.47 -27.24 10.14
N LEU A 139 13.64 -26.69 9.85
CA LEU A 139 13.86 -25.29 9.50
C LEU A 139 14.02 -25.12 7.99
N GLY A 140 13.51 -24.00 7.49
CA GLY A 140 13.64 -23.55 6.11
C GLY A 140 13.50 -22.03 6.01
N LEU A 141 13.45 -21.51 4.79
CA LEU A 141 13.32 -20.09 4.49
C LEU A 141 12.19 -19.86 3.49
N VAL A 142 11.42 -18.80 3.74
CA VAL A 142 10.44 -18.26 2.80
C VAL A 142 10.81 -16.84 2.40
N ASP A 143 10.52 -16.47 1.17
CA ASP A 143 10.63 -15.08 0.71
C ASP A 143 9.39 -14.25 1.06
N LYS A 144 9.43 -12.96 0.75
CA LYS A 144 8.31 -12.00 0.92
C LYS A 144 7.05 -12.32 0.11
N GLU A 145 7.11 -13.26 -0.83
CA GLU A 145 5.96 -13.75 -1.57
C GLU A 145 5.39 -15.03 -0.92
N GLY A 146 6.00 -15.49 0.18
CA GLY A 146 5.62 -16.71 0.89
C GLY A 146 6.10 -17.98 0.21
N LYS A 147 6.99 -17.88 -0.79
CA LYS A 147 7.56 -19.03 -1.47
C LYS A 147 8.70 -19.59 -0.65
N GLU A 148 8.68 -20.90 -0.45
CA GLU A 148 9.79 -21.64 0.18
C GLU A 148 11.02 -21.62 -0.73
N VAL A 149 11.97 -20.70 -0.45
CA VAL A 149 13.28 -20.64 -1.13
C VAL A 149 14.22 -21.71 -0.59
N VAL A 150 14.07 -22.06 0.69
CA VAL A 150 14.71 -23.22 1.31
C VAL A 150 13.61 -24.04 1.98
N LYS A 151 13.41 -25.28 1.54
CA LYS A 151 12.37 -26.15 2.10
C LYS A 151 12.64 -26.42 3.59
N PRO A 152 11.60 -26.56 4.43
CA PRO A 152 11.77 -26.87 5.84
C PRO A 152 12.14 -28.35 6.02
N ILE A 153 13.41 -28.68 5.80
CA ILE A 153 13.94 -30.06 5.86
C ILE A 153 15.19 -30.20 6.73
N TYR A 154 15.74 -29.09 7.22
CA TYR A 154 16.97 -29.05 8.00
C TYR A 154 16.68 -29.11 9.50
N ASP A 155 17.51 -29.80 10.27
CA ASP A 155 17.39 -29.89 11.72
C ASP A 155 17.81 -28.59 12.41
N ASP A 156 18.84 -27.94 11.87
CA ASP A 156 19.34 -26.64 12.31
C ASP A 156 19.81 -25.79 11.12
N MET A 157 19.77 -24.47 11.28
CA MET A 157 20.24 -23.49 10.30
C MET A 157 20.97 -22.35 11.02
N GLY A 158 22.26 -22.19 10.74
CA GLY A 158 23.06 -21.08 11.24
C GLY A 158 22.70 -19.73 10.61
N PRO A 159 23.41 -18.64 10.96
CA PRO A 159 23.21 -17.34 10.34
C PRO A 159 23.66 -17.33 8.88
N VAL A 160 23.14 -16.38 8.11
CA VAL A 160 23.63 -16.11 6.74
C VAL A 160 24.99 -15.45 6.80
N SER A 161 25.98 -16.02 6.12
CA SER A 161 27.33 -15.48 5.97
C SER A 161 27.85 -15.71 4.55
N ASN A 162 28.32 -14.67 3.87
CA ASN A 162 28.79 -14.74 2.48
C ASN A 162 27.81 -15.43 1.52
N SER A 163 26.50 -15.12 1.63
CA SER A 163 25.42 -15.75 0.86
C SER A 163 25.29 -17.27 1.06
N MET A 164 25.86 -17.80 2.14
CA MET A 164 25.79 -19.20 2.54
C MET A 164 25.19 -19.35 3.93
N ILE A 165 24.63 -20.52 4.18
CA ILE A 165 24.07 -20.92 5.47
C ILE A 165 24.64 -22.30 5.80
N GLN A 166 25.21 -22.45 7.00
CA GLN A 166 25.52 -23.77 7.52
C GLN A 166 24.23 -24.42 8.01
N VAL A 167 23.98 -25.65 7.57
CA VAL A 167 22.78 -26.42 7.95
C VAL A 167 23.17 -27.79 8.48
N SER A 168 22.32 -28.35 9.33
CA SER A 168 22.40 -29.76 9.73
C SER A 168 21.21 -30.56 9.19
N GLN A 169 21.49 -31.79 8.78
CA GLN A 169 20.45 -32.75 8.38
C GLN A 169 20.87 -34.14 8.86
N GLY A 170 20.23 -34.62 9.93
CA GLY A 170 20.71 -35.79 10.66
C GLY A 170 22.12 -35.55 11.23
N ASP A 171 23.05 -36.45 10.94
CA ASP A 171 24.44 -36.38 11.40
C ASP A 171 25.35 -35.55 10.48
N GLU A 172 24.85 -35.10 9.33
CA GLU A 172 25.63 -34.30 8.37
C GLU A 172 25.50 -32.80 8.64
N GLN A 173 26.62 -32.09 8.48
CA GLN A 173 26.67 -30.63 8.40
C GLN A 173 27.31 -30.20 7.08
N PHE A 174 26.70 -29.23 6.42
CA PHE A 174 27.20 -28.69 5.15
C PHE A 174 26.69 -27.26 4.93
N TYR A 175 27.19 -26.61 3.89
CA TYR A 175 26.73 -25.29 3.50
C TYR A 175 25.71 -25.38 2.37
N ILE A 176 24.71 -24.51 2.41
CA ILE A 176 23.81 -24.24 1.29
C ILE A 176 23.90 -22.77 0.90
N ASN A 177 23.58 -22.45 -0.35
CA ASN A 177 23.28 -21.07 -0.73
C ASN A 177 21.84 -20.69 -0.34
N LEU A 178 21.45 -19.44 -0.59
CA LEU A 178 20.10 -18.91 -0.29
C LEU A 178 18.98 -19.49 -1.18
N GLU A 179 19.32 -20.32 -2.17
CA GLU A 179 18.37 -21.09 -2.98
C GLU A 179 18.20 -22.54 -2.48
N GLY A 180 18.87 -22.89 -1.36
CA GLY A 180 18.83 -24.23 -0.78
C GLY A 180 19.73 -25.25 -1.49
N LYS A 181 20.63 -24.82 -2.38
CA LYS A 181 21.57 -25.71 -3.07
C LYS A 181 22.79 -25.95 -2.19
N ARG A 182 23.14 -27.23 -1.99
CA ARG A 182 24.37 -27.65 -1.30
C ARG A 182 25.59 -27.09 -2.02
N MET A 183 26.51 -26.54 -1.25
CA MET A 183 27.81 -26.04 -1.66
C MET A 183 28.85 -27.06 -1.19
N ASP A 184 29.60 -27.60 -2.12
CA ASP A 184 30.70 -28.55 -1.93
C ASP A 184 32.07 -27.87 -1.80
#